data_AF-Q2IIS6-F1
#
_entry.id   AF-Q2IIS6-F1
#
_cell.length_a   1.000
_cell.length_b   1.000
_cell.length_c   1.000
_cell.angle_alpha   90.00
_cell.angle_beta   90.00
_cell.angle_gamma   90.00
#
_symmetry.space_group_name_H-M   'P 1'
#
loop_
_entity.id
_entity.type
_entity.pdbx_description
1 polymer ?
#
loop_
_entity_poly.entity_id
_entity_poly.type
_entity_poly.pdbx_seq_one_letter_code
_entity_poly.pdbx_strand_id
1 'polypeptide(L)'
;MDESAADAFVIDLAHAEEACEFAACVLAGWVREHRREKRVRFRAATRDQARLLAAFGLDLDEGEPTAVDAAGDRAPGELDGFPLGLRSPEGAGVPA
;
A
#
# COMPACT_ATOMS: atom_id res chain seq x y z
N MET A 1 12.55 17.28 -26.48
CA MET A 1 11.67 16.48 -25.62
C MET A 1 10.39 17.28 -25.56
N ASP A 2 9.38 16.91 -26.33
CA ASP A 2 8.12 17.66 -26.39
C ASP A 2 7.35 17.46 -25.08
N GLU A 3 7.02 18.56 -24.42
CA GLU A 3 6.25 18.53 -23.18
C GLU A 3 4.78 18.18 -23.50
N SER A 4 4.20 17.26 -22.74
CA SER A 4 2.83 16.78 -22.99
C SER A 4 1.81 17.90 -22.80
N ALA A 5 0.93 18.11 -23.78
CA ALA A 5 -0.16 19.09 -23.76
C ALA A 5 -1.38 18.67 -22.91
N ALA A 6 -1.20 17.73 -21.98
CA ALA A 6 -2.29 17.20 -21.17
C ALA A 6 -2.70 18.19 -20.07
N ASP A 7 -4.01 18.48 -19.97
CA ASP A 7 -4.57 19.39 -18.96
C ASP A 7 -4.48 18.84 -17.51
N ALA A 8 -4.31 17.52 -17.38
CA ALA A 8 -4.11 16.85 -16.10
C ALA A 8 -3.37 15.51 -16.26
N PHE A 9 -2.65 15.12 -15.21
CA PHE A 9 -1.97 13.84 -15.07
C PHE A 9 -2.62 13.02 -13.96
N VAL A 10 -2.92 11.75 -14.23
CA VAL A 10 -3.42 10.80 -13.24
C VAL A 10 -2.29 9.82 -12.89
N ILE A 11 -1.96 9.73 -11.61
CA ILE A 11 -1.01 8.75 -11.08
C ILE A 11 -1.82 7.57 -10.54
N ASP A 12 -1.71 6.43 -11.21
CA ASP A 12 -2.38 5.19 -10.82
C ASP A 12 -1.53 4.40 -9.81
N LEU A 13 -2.12 4.10 -8.65
CA LEU A 13 -1.48 3.37 -7.55
C LEU A 13 -1.87 1.89 -7.49
N ALA A 14 -2.53 1.35 -8.52
CA ALA A 14 -2.94 -0.06 -8.60
C ALA A 14 -1.82 -1.07 -8.34
N HIS A 15 -0.58 -0.71 -8.68
CA HIS A 15 0.59 -1.58 -8.51
C HIS A 15 1.53 -1.12 -7.39
N ALA A 16 1.13 -0.14 -6.58
CA ALA A 16 1.92 0.25 -5.42
C ALA A 16 1.79 -0.81 -4.32
N GLU A 17 2.88 -1.57 -4.11
CA GLU A 17 2.94 -2.63 -3.10
C GLU A 17 2.72 -2.11 -1.67
N GLU A 18 3.25 -0.91 -1.39
CA GLU A 18 3.15 -0.28 -0.07
C GLU A 18 2.75 1.20 -0.19
N ALA A 19 1.95 1.66 0.76
CA ALA A 19 1.59 3.05 0.92
C ALA A 19 1.86 3.47 2.37
N CYS A 20 2.68 4.51 2.54
CA CYS A 20 3.07 5.02 3.85
C CYS A 20 3.06 6.56 3.89
N GLU A 21 3.08 7.11 5.10
CA GLU A 21 3.07 8.56 5.31
C GLU A 21 4.26 9.27 4.66
N PHE A 22 5.44 8.62 4.64
CA PHE A 22 6.62 9.19 4.00
C PHE A 22 6.41 9.37 2.49
N ALA A 23 5.92 8.34 1.81
CA ALA A 23 5.63 8.42 0.37
C ALA A 23 4.57 9.48 0.07
N ALA A 24 3.50 9.54 0.86
CA ALA A 24 2.46 10.55 0.71
C ALA A 24 3.00 11.99 0.94
N CYS A 25 3.91 12.18 1.90
CA CYS A 25 4.57 13.45 2.16
C CYS A 25 5.43 13.91 0.97
N VAL A 26 6.22 12.99 0.40
CA VAL A 26 7.05 13.28 -0.78
C VAL A 26 6.18 13.69 -1.97
N LEU A 27 5.10 12.94 -2.24
CA LEU A 27 4.16 13.26 -3.31
C LEU A 27 3.49 14.63 -3.09
N ALA A 28 3.07 14.93 -1.85
CA ALA A 28 2.49 16.22 -1.52
C ALA A 28 3.47 17.38 -1.70
N GLY A 29 4.75 17.19 -1.36
CA GLY A 29 5.80 18.18 -1.63
C GLY A 29 5.94 18.45 -3.12
N TRP A 30 6.07 17.39 -3.92
CA TRP A 30 6.22 17.49 -5.37
C TRP A 30 5.02 18.16 -6.04
N VAL A 31 3.78 17.78 -5.68
CA VAL A 31 2.56 18.40 -6.22
C VAL A 31 2.50 19.89 -5.88
N ARG A 32 2.84 20.29 -4.65
CA ARG A 32 2.82 21.70 -4.24
C ARG A 32 3.81 22.55 -5.02
N GLU A 33 4.98 21.99 -5.33
CA GLU A 33 6.00 22.64 -6.14
C GLU A 33 5.52 22.84 -7.59
N HIS A 34 4.83 21.85 -8.17
CA HIS A 34 4.46 21.85 -9.59
C HIS A 34 3.01 22.24 -9.89
N ARG A 35 2.21 22.59 -8.87
CA ARG A 35 0.75 22.87 -9.01
C ARG A 35 0.38 23.98 -9.99
N ARG A 36 1.31 24.87 -10.33
CA ARG A 36 1.08 25.98 -11.27
C ARG A 36 1.20 25.54 -12.72
N GLU A 37 1.91 24.45 -12.95
CA GLU A 37 2.26 23.95 -14.28
C GLU A 37 1.43 22.72 -14.62
N LYS A 38 1.10 21.88 -13.63
CA LYS A 38 0.49 20.58 -13.84
C LYS A 38 -0.62 20.35 -12.82
N ARG A 39 -1.82 20.00 -13.31
CA ARG A 39 -2.86 19.40 -12.46
C ARG A 39 -2.55 17.92 -12.33
N VAL A 40 -2.39 17.44 -11.10
CA VAL A 40 -2.12 16.04 -10.80
C VAL A 40 -3.27 15.50 -9.95
N ARG A 41 -3.76 14.32 -10.30
CA ARG A 41 -4.73 13.55 -9.52
C ARG A 41 -4.18 12.16 -9.27
N PHE A 42 -4.69 11.50 -8.23
CA PHE A 42 -4.26 10.17 -7.83
C PHE A 42 -5.42 9.19 -7.89
N ARG A 43 -5.19 8.03 -8.49
CA ARG A 43 -6.12 6.92 -8.44
C ARG A 43 -5.64 5.93 -7.39
N ALA A 44 -6.33 5.91 -6.26
CA ALA A 44 -6.10 4.93 -5.20
C ALA A 44 -6.74 3.59 -5.57
N ALA A 45 -6.03 2.49 -5.38
CA ALA A 45 -6.57 1.15 -5.53
C ALA A 45 -7.06 0.56 -4.20
N THR A 46 -6.55 1.07 -3.08
CA THR A 46 -6.98 0.63 -1.74
C THR A 46 -7.52 1.78 -0.90
N ARG A 47 -8.31 1.45 0.12
CA ARG A 47 -8.84 2.45 1.07
C ARG A 47 -7.74 3.12 1.89
N ASP A 48 -6.68 2.39 2.23
CA ASP A 48 -5.56 2.94 3.00
C ASP A 48 -4.77 3.95 2.18
N GLN A 49 -4.54 3.66 0.89
CA GLN A 49 -3.99 4.64 -0.05
C GLN A 49 -4.87 5.89 -0.12
N ALA A 50 -6.19 5.74 -0.32
CA ALA A 50 -7.11 6.88 -0.40
C ALA A 50 -7.10 7.73 0.88
N ARG A 51 -7.05 7.10 2.06
CA ARG A 51 -6.95 7.79 3.35
C ARG A 51 -5.64 8.57 3.49
N LEU A 52 -4.52 7.96 3.15
CA LEU A 52 -3.21 8.62 3.18
C LEU A 52 -3.20 9.82 2.22
N LEU A 53 -3.62 9.64 0.97
CA LEU A 53 -3.67 10.74 -0.01
C LEU A 53 -4.53 11.91 0.49
N ALA A 54 -5.73 11.62 1.01
CA ALA A 54 -6.63 12.63 1.56
C ALA A 54 -6.02 13.35 2.79
N ALA A 55 -5.36 12.61 3.69
CA ALA A 55 -4.70 13.19 4.87
C ALA A 55 -3.60 14.19 4.51
N PHE A 56 -2.94 14.02 3.36
CA PHE A 56 -1.89 14.93 2.86
C PHE A 56 -2.42 16.00 1.88
N GLY A 57 -3.73 16.03 1.63
CA GLY A 57 -4.39 17.01 0.77
C GLY A 57 -4.13 16.78 -0.72
N LEU A 58 -3.98 15.52 -1.13
CA LEU A 58 -3.79 15.13 -2.53
C LEU A 58 -5.16 14.83 -3.18
N ASP A 59 -5.37 15.37 -4.37
CA ASP A 59 -6.63 15.23 -5.11
C ASP A 59 -6.80 13.79 -5.63
N LEU A 60 -7.95 13.18 -5.35
CA LEU A 60 -8.31 11.88 -5.88
C LEU A 60 -9.00 12.02 -7.25
N ASP A 61 -8.69 11.11 -8.16
CA ASP A 61 -9.44 10.95 -9.40
C ASP A 61 -10.77 10.23 -9.10
N GLU A 62 -11.90 10.86 -9.42
CA GLU A 62 -13.25 10.30 -9.25
C GLU A 62 -13.61 9.26 -10.33
N GLY A 63 -12.69 8.96 -11.26
CA GLY A 63 -12.87 7.91 -12.25
C GLY A 63 -13.12 6.57 -11.56
N GLU A 64 -13.93 5.71 -12.19
CA GLU A 64 -14.33 4.42 -11.60
C GLU A 64 -13.12 3.72 -10.97
N PRO A 65 -13.16 3.42 -9.67
CA PRO A 65 -12.11 2.65 -9.07
C PRO A 65 -12.09 1.33 -9.83
N THR A 66 -10.97 1.02 -10.48
CA THR A 66 -10.59 -0.36 -10.74
C THR A 66 -10.40 -0.98 -9.36
N ALA A 67 -11.52 -1.40 -8.77
CA ALA A 67 -11.57 -2.20 -7.58
C ALA A 67 -10.91 -3.53 -7.96
N VAL A 68 -9.58 -3.55 -7.87
CA VAL A 68 -8.91 -4.80 -7.58
C VAL A 68 -9.30 -5.06 -6.15
N ASP A 69 -10.33 -5.89 -5.97
CA ASP A 69 -10.64 -6.46 -4.67
C ASP A 69 -9.33 -7.01 -4.11
N ALA A 70 -8.76 -6.31 -3.13
CA ALA A 70 -7.76 -6.88 -2.26
C ALA A 70 -8.50 -7.85 -1.33
N ALA A 71 -9.02 -8.94 -1.89
CA ALA A 71 -9.70 -9.99 -1.18
C ALA A 71 -9.33 -11.36 -1.79
N GLY A 72 -8.29 -11.94 -1.21
CA GLY A 72 -8.30 -13.38 -0.94
C GLY A 72 -7.44 -14.26 -1.84
N ASP A 73 -6.15 -14.37 -1.53
CA ASP A 73 -5.55 -15.70 -1.37
C ASP A 73 -4.37 -15.66 -0.39
N ARG A 74 -4.69 -15.59 0.90
CA ARG A 74 -3.81 -16.15 1.92
C ARG A 74 -4.67 -17.06 2.77
N ALA A 75 -4.93 -18.26 2.25
CA ALA A 75 -5.24 -19.38 3.13
C ALA A 75 -4.17 -19.42 4.24
N PRO A 76 -4.52 -19.63 5.52
CA PRO A 76 -3.55 -20.10 6.50
C PRO A 76 -3.27 -21.56 6.13
N GLY A 77 -2.50 -21.75 5.07
CA GLY A 77 -1.86 -23.02 4.80
C GLY A 77 -0.91 -23.27 5.94
N GLU A 78 -1.20 -24.32 6.71
CA GLU A 78 -0.27 -25.00 7.60
C GLU A 78 1.15 -24.91 7.03
N LEU A 79 1.99 -24.09 7.65
CA LEU A 79 3.43 -24.34 7.60
C LEU A 79 3.69 -25.50 8.54
N ASP A 80 3.35 -26.68 8.01
CA ASP A 80 3.84 -27.95 8.48
C ASP A 80 5.37 -27.88 8.49
N GLY A 81 5.98 -28.19 9.64
CA GLY A 81 7.41 -28.44 9.73
C GLY A 81 8.31 -27.25 10.05
N PHE A 82 8.19 -26.69 11.26
CA PHE A 82 9.38 -26.23 11.98
C PHE A 82 9.29 -26.68 13.44
N PRO A 83 10.09 -27.68 13.88
CA PRO A 83 10.17 -28.00 15.29
C PRO A 83 11.00 -26.90 15.97
N LEU A 84 10.33 -25.87 16.48
CA LEU A 84 10.91 -25.04 17.53
C LEU A 84 11.06 -25.94 18.75
N GLY A 85 12.26 -26.50 18.91
CA GLY A 85 12.68 -27.34 20.04
C GLY A 85 12.70 -26.58 21.36
N LEU A 86 11.54 -26.12 21.81
CA LEU A 86 11.28 -25.69 23.17
C LEU A 86 11.02 -26.94 24.00
N ARG A 87 12.11 -27.47 24.56
CA ARG A 87 12.05 -28.51 25.58
C ARG A 87 11.44 -27.90 26.85
N SER A 88 10.16 -28.18 27.11
CA SER A 88 9.61 -28.13 28.46
C SER A 88 10.25 -29.23 29.30
N PRO A 89 10.80 -28.96 30.49
CA PRO A 89 11.13 -29.99 31.45
C PRO A 89 10.02 -30.04 32.49
N GLU A 90 8.99 -30.85 32.27
CA GLU A 90 8.12 -31.29 33.36
C GLU A 90 8.04 -32.83 33.36
N GLY A 91 8.82 -33.39 34.29
CA GLY A 91 8.49 -34.51 35.15
C GLY A 91 7.86 -35.77 34.55
N ALA A 92 8.64 -36.84 34.46
CA ALA A 92 8.21 -38.18 34.87
C ALA A 92 9.45 -39.08 35.05
N GLY A 93 9.69 -39.54 36.27
CA GLY A 93 10.71 -40.55 36.55
C GLY A 93 10.26 -41.94 36.10
N VAL A 94 11.23 -42.82 35.83
CA VAL A 94 11.11 -44.29 35.81
C VAL A 94 12.50 -44.88 36.14
N PRO A 95 12.62 -46.01 36.87
CA PRO A 95 13.80 -46.41 37.63
C PRO A 95 14.68 -47.47 36.93
N ALA A 96 15.89 -47.68 37.47
CA ALA A 96 16.56 -48.97 37.61
C ALA A 96 17.69 -48.85 38.65
#